data_AF-A0A529NF43-F1
#
_entry.id   AF-A0A529NF43-F1
#
_cell.length_a   1.000
_cell.length_b   1.000
_cell.length_c   1.000
_cell.angle_alpha   90.00
_cell.angle_beta   90.00
_cell.angle_gamma   90.00
#
_symmetry.space_group_name_H-M   'P 1'
#
loop_
_entity.id
_entity.type
_entity.pdbx_description
1 polymer ?
#
loop_
_entity_poly.entity_id
_entity_poly.type
_entity_poly.pdbx_seq_one_letter_code
_entity_poly.pdbx_strand_id
1 'polypeptide(L)' 'MVIATTMRPLVSLALPEKGAARLATQLLLAIIGTLVLTLSAKTRVLL' A
#
# COMPACT_ATOMS: atom_id res chain seq x y z
N MET A 1 -8.18 31.27 -14.57
CA MET A 1 -6.93 30.55 -14.23
C MET A 1 -6.42 31.03 -12.86
N VAL A 2 -7.05 30.59 -11.77
CA VAL A 2 -6.67 30.97 -10.37
C VAL A 2 -6.68 29.74 -9.44
N ILE A 3 -7.49 28.72 -9.74
CA ILE A 3 -7.60 27.49 -8.92
C ILE A 3 -6.35 26.58 -9.06
N ALA A 4 -5.61 26.65 -10.17
CA ALA A 4 -4.44 25.80 -10.40
C ALA A 4 -3.27 26.11 -9.44
N THR A 5 -3.18 27.33 -8.92
CA THR A 5 -2.07 27.79 -8.08
C THR A 5 -2.29 27.45 -6.60
N THR A 6 -3.54 27.33 -6.15
CA THR A 6 -3.91 26.90 -4.79
C THR A 6 -4.02 25.38 -4.64
N MET A 7 -4.24 24.63 -5.73
CA MET A 7 -4.21 23.16 -5.67
C MET A 7 -2.79 22.59 -5.69
N ARG A 8 -1.80 23.26 -6.30
CA ARG A 8 -0.39 22.81 -6.28
C ARG A 8 0.22 22.67 -4.87
N PRO A 9 0.00 23.58 -3.90
CA PRO A 9 0.50 23.40 -2.54
C PRO A 9 -0.29 22.32 -1.79
N LEU A 10 -1.61 22.17 -2.00
CA LEU A 10 -2.38 21.08 -1.39
C LEU A 10 -1.99 19.71 -1.97
N VAL A 11 -1.69 19.64 -3.26
CA VAL A 11 -1.09 18.46 -3.90
C VAL A 11 0.32 18.22 -3.35
N SER A 12 1.14 19.24 -3.12
CA SER A 12 2.47 19.06 -2.54
C SER A 12 2.48 18.79 -1.02
N LEU A 13 1.46 19.23 -0.27
CA LEU A 13 1.26 19.03 1.18
C LEU A 13 0.40 17.80 1.50
N ALA A 14 -0.46 17.37 0.56
CA ALA A 14 -1.34 16.20 0.68
C ALA A 14 -1.02 15.05 -0.32
N LEU A 15 -0.01 15.20 -1.18
CA LEU A 15 0.80 14.07 -1.70
C LEU A 15 2.08 13.81 -0.89
N PRO A 16 2.02 13.62 0.44
CA PRO A 16 2.74 12.49 0.99
C PRO A 16 2.02 11.24 0.49
N GLU A 17 2.75 10.43 -0.26
CA GLU A 17 2.59 8.98 -0.18
C GLU A 17 1.29 8.37 -0.70
N LYS A 18 0.22 9.06 -1.09
CA LYS A 18 -1.04 8.40 -1.53
C LYS A 18 -0.84 7.39 -2.68
N GLY A 19 0.12 7.63 -3.56
CA GLY A 19 0.58 6.64 -4.55
C GLY A 19 1.49 5.57 -3.95
N ALA A 20 2.56 5.99 -3.27
CA ALA A 20 3.57 5.09 -2.69
C ALA A 20 3.03 4.21 -1.55
N ALA A 21 2.27 4.76 -0.60
CA ALA A 21 1.54 4.08 0.45
C ALA A 21 0.43 3.16 -0.08
N ARG A 22 -0.22 3.50 -1.21
CA ARG A 22 -1.17 2.57 -1.85
C ARG A 22 -0.42 1.38 -2.44
N LEU A 23 0.69 1.62 -3.15
CA LEU A 23 1.57 0.56 -3.65
C LEU A 23 2.18 -0.26 -2.51
N ALA A 24 2.63 0.38 -1.43
CA ALA A 24 3.20 -0.27 -0.26
C ALA A 24 2.14 -1.09 0.47
N THR A 25 0.90 -0.59 0.59
CA THR A 25 -0.24 -1.34 1.13
C THR A 25 -0.58 -2.53 0.26
N GLN A 26 -0.59 -2.37 -1.07
CA GLN A 26 -0.87 -3.47 -2.00
C GLN A 26 0.22 -4.54 -1.94
N LEU A 27 1.50 -4.15 -1.91
CA LEU A 27 2.62 -5.06 -1.73
C LEU A 27 2.60 -5.74 -0.38
N LEU A 28 2.38 -4.98 0.70
CA LEU A 28 2.29 -5.51 2.06
C LEU A 28 1.17 -6.53 2.18
N LEU A 29 -0.02 -6.20 1.66
CA LEU A 29 -1.17 -7.11 1.66
C LEU A 29 -0.88 -8.40 0.88
N ALA A 30 -0.24 -8.28 -0.29
CA ALA A 30 0.14 -9.44 -1.10
C ALA A 30 1.20 -10.31 -0.40
N ILE A 31 2.22 -9.68 0.21
CA ILE A 31 3.28 -10.38 0.96
C ILE A 31 2.68 -11.09 2.16
N ILE A 32 1.86 -10.42 2.97
CA ILE A 32 1.20 -11.01 4.14
C ILE A 32 0.31 -12.18 3.70
N GLY A 33 -0.53 -12.00 2.68
CA GLY A 33 -1.41 -13.08 2.20
C GLY A 33 -0.63 -14.30 1.71
N THR A 34 0.47 -14.08 0.99
CA THR A 34 1.36 -15.15 0.54
C THR A 34 2.04 -15.84 1.73
N LEU A 35 2.56 -15.08 2.70
CA LEU A 35 3.19 -15.63 3.89
C LEU A 35 2.20 -16.49 4.69
N VAL A 36 0.99 -15.96 4.91
CA VAL A 36 -0.10 -16.67 5.61
C VAL A 36 -0.44 -17.97 4.89
N LEU A 37 -0.53 -17.96 3.56
CA LEU A 37 -0.79 -19.18 2.79
C LEU A 37 0.36 -20.19 2.91
N THR A 38 1.61 -19.75 2.81
CA THR A 38 2.80 -20.60 2.97
C THR A 38 2.89 -21.19 4.37
N LEU A 39 2.67 -20.39 5.42
CA LEU A 39 2.64 -20.84 6.80
C LEU A 39 1.49 -21.80 7.04
N SER A 40 0.29 -21.50 6.52
CA SER A 40 -0.90 -22.36 6.66
C SER A 40 -0.70 -23.72 5.98
N ALA A 41 -0.01 -23.76 4.83
CA ALA A 41 0.37 -25.01 4.19
C ALA A 41 1.40 -25.77 5.04
N LYS A 42 2.42 -25.09 5.56
CA LYS A 42 3.45 -25.74 6.40
C LYS A 42 2.87 -26.30 7.69
N THR A 43 1.93 -25.60 8.35
CA THR A 43 1.25 -26.08 9.56
C THR A 43 0.25 -27.20 9.28
N ARG A 44 -0.40 -27.21 8.12
CA ARG A 44 -1.29 -28.33 7.73
C ARG A 44 -0.54 -29.57 7.26
N VAL A 45 0.69 -29.43 6.79
CA VAL A 45 1.56 -30.57 6.39
C VAL A 45 2.32 -31.15 7.60
N LEU A 46 2.50 -30.36 8.67
CA LEU A 46 3.17 -30.77 9.91
C LEU A 46 2.20 -31.34 10.97
N LEU A 47 0.88 -31.29 10.74
CA LEU A 47 -0.15 -31.99 11.52
C LEU A 47 -0.55 -33.28 10.80
#